data_AF-A0A7Y9EI08-F1
#
_entry.id   AF-A0A7Y9EI08-F1
#
_cell.length_a   1.000
_cell.length_b   1.000
_cell.length_c   1.000
_cell.angle_alpha   90.00
_cell.angle_beta   90.00
_cell.angle_gamma   90.00
#
_symmetry.space_group_name_H-M   'P 1'
#
loop_
_entity.id
_entity.type
_entity.pdbx_description
1 polymer ?
#
loop_
_entity_poly.entity_id
_entity_poly.type
_entity_poly.pdbx_seq_one_letter_code
_entity_poly.pdbx_strand_id
1 'polypeptide(L)'
;MEPDASMSVAARRTGGIVLVVLATLGIVSAVFVVRRPLMMAVPSCTAGRWHGCFDTFNGTVLVTVAALPLAGLAAWALASLRSASGVTPSWRMSLAEVGIVYGTVPWVWMILLPGDESGAVLSLVPLRDLLTMDTVQIVGNLLVFAALGFLVPVRFAALASVPRILAVAATCSVVVESAQYVLRLDRVSSVDDVLLNTAGAGLAALASRRWWRTAA
;
A
#
# COMPACT_ATOMS: atom_id res chain seq x y z
N MET A 1 -40.85 31.07 5.84
CA MET A 1 -40.51 30.25 4.66
C MET A 1 -39.03 30.50 4.34
N GLU A 2 -38.22 29.46 4.55
CA GLU A 2 -36.86 29.21 4.03
C GLU A 2 -35.64 30.13 4.34
N PRO A 3 -35.16 30.19 5.60
CA PRO A 3 -33.76 30.48 5.89
C PRO A 3 -32.87 29.20 5.93
N ASP A 4 -33.41 28.04 6.30
CA ASP A 4 -32.63 26.79 6.48
C ASP A 4 -32.11 26.15 5.19
N ALA A 5 -32.81 26.33 4.07
CA ALA A 5 -32.41 25.74 2.79
C ALA A 5 -31.09 26.35 2.27
N SER A 6 -30.89 27.67 2.47
CA SER A 6 -29.71 28.40 1.97
C SER A 6 -28.42 28.04 2.71
N MET A 7 -28.48 27.82 4.03
CA MET A 7 -27.34 27.36 4.84
C MET A 7 -26.87 25.95 4.44
N SER A 8 -27.81 25.05 4.10
CA SER A 8 -27.49 23.68 3.69
C SER A 8 -26.76 23.58 2.34
N VAL A 9 -27.00 24.54 1.44
CA VAL A 9 -26.38 24.60 0.10
C VAL A 9 -24.98 25.19 0.19
N ALA A 10 -24.79 26.24 1.00
CA ALA A 10 -23.47 26.82 1.26
C ALA A 10 -22.52 25.81 1.93
N ALA A 11 -22.99 25.07 2.94
CA ALA A 11 -22.19 24.03 3.61
C ALA A 11 -21.78 22.88 2.66
N ARG A 12 -22.68 22.43 1.78
CA ARG A 12 -22.39 21.42 0.75
C ARG A 12 -21.37 21.91 -0.29
N ARG A 13 -21.46 23.18 -0.69
CA ARG A 13 -20.53 23.79 -1.65
C ARG A 13 -19.13 23.95 -1.06
N THR A 14 -19.02 24.38 0.20
CA THR A 14 -17.74 24.49 0.92
C THR A 14 -17.11 23.11 1.13
N GLY A 15 -17.91 22.09 1.50
CA GLY A 15 -17.43 20.71 1.62
C GLY A 15 -16.89 20.15 0.29
N GLY A 16 -17.57 20.45 -0.83
CA GLY A 16 -17.11 20.09 -2.17
C GLY A 16 -15.79 20.75 -2.56
N ILE A 17 -15.63 22.05 -2.27
CA ILE A 17 -14.39 22.79 -2.54
C ILE A 17 -13.23 22.22 -1.71
N VAL A 18 -13.44 21.96 -0.42
CA VAL A 18 -12.40 21.38 0.45
C VAL A 18 -11.95 20.01 -0.04
N LEU A 19 -12.88 19.14 -0.43
CA LEU A 19 -12.55 17.83 -1.00
C LEU A 19 -11.72 17.93 -2.29
N VAL A 20 -12.09 18.85 -3.19
CA VAL A 20 -11.35 19.07 -4.44
C VAL A 20 -9.95 19.62 -4.15
N VAL A 21 -9.81 20.56 -3.22
CA VAL A 21 -8.51 21.12 -2.82
C VAL A 21 -7.62 20.02 -2.22
N LEU A 22 -8.14 19.21 -1.30
CA LEU A 22 -7.39 18.10 -0.70
C LEU A 22 -7.00 17.04 -1.73
N ALA A 23 -7.89 16.68 -2.64
CA ALA A 23 -7.60 15.73 -3.72
C ALA A 23 -6.51 16.28 -4.65
N THR A 24 -6.60 17.55 -5.03
CA THR A 24 -5.62 18.22 -5.88
C THR A 24 -4.26 18.29 -5.19
N LEU A 25 -4.20 18.69 -3.93
CA LEU A 25 -2.98 18.71 -3.13
C LEU A 25 -2.38 17.31 -2.99
N GLY A 26 -3.20 16.28 -2.79
CA GLY A 26 -2.76 14.89 -2.74
C GLY A 26 -2.13 14.43 -4.05
N ILE A 27 -2.77 14.73 -5.18
CA ILE A 27 -2.25 14.40 -6.52
C ILE A 27 -0.93 15.14 -6.78
N VAL A 28 -0.89 16.44 -6.51
CA VAL A 28 0.33 17.25 -6.71
C VAL A 28 1.47 16.73 -5.84
N SER A 29 1.20 16.39 -4.58
CA SER A 29 2.20 15.82 -3.67
C SER A 29 2.69 14.46 -4.15
N ALA A 30 1.80 13.58 -4.60
CA ALA A 30 2.16 12.28 -5.17
C ALA A 30 3.04 12.44 -6.42
N VAL A 31 2.65 13.33 -7.35
CA VAL A 31 3.45 13.63 -8.54
C VAL A 31 4.82 14.19 -8.16
N PHE A 32 4.89 15.09 -7.18
CA PHE A 32 6.14 15.67 -6.73
C PHE A 32 7.09 14.62 -6.14
N VAL A 33 6.58 13.73 -5.28
CA VAL A 33 7.34 12.64 -4.66
C VAL A 33 7.86 11.65 -5.72
N VAL A 34 7.02 11.31 -6.70
CA VAL A 34 7.34 10.32 -7.74
C VAL A 34 8.25 10.91 -8.83
N ARG A 35 8.20 12.22 -9.08
CA ARG A 35 8.97 12.88 -10.15
C ARG A 35 10.47 12.59 -10.06
N ARG A 36 11.07 12.73 -8.88
CA ARG A 36 12.52 12.57 -8.70
C ARG A 36 12.96 11.12 -8.98
N PRO A 37 12.31 10.08 -8.44
CA PRO A 37 12.52 8.68 -8.84
C PRO A 37 12.44 8.46 -10.35
N LEU A 38 11.39 8.96 -11.01
CA LEU A 38 11.21 8.81 -12.46
C LEU A 38 12.39 9.40 -13.24
N MET A 39 12.84 10.61 -12.89
CA MET A 39 13.95 11.28 -13.57
C MET A 39 15.28 10.53 -13.44
N MET A 40 15.48 9.78 -12.35
CA MET A 40 16.69 8.98 -12.14
C MET A 40 16.61 7.60 -12.81
N ALA A 41 15.43 6.96 -12.80
CA ALA A 41 15.26 5.60 -13.31
C ALA A 41 15.04 5.53 -14.83
N VAL A 42 14.26 6.45 -15.41
CA VAL A 42 13.88 6.41 -16.84
C VAL A 42 15.10 6.33 -17.78
N PRO A 43 16.15 7.15 -17.64
CA PRO A 43 17.31 7.09 -18.54
C PRO A 43 18.09 5.77 -18.46
N SER A 44 18.06 5.10 -17.30
CA SER A 44 18.73 3.81 -17.12
C SER A 44 17.92 2.67 -17.71
N CYS A 45 16.60 2.65 -17.51
CA CYS A 45 15.72 1.65 -18.12
C CYS A 45 15.72 1.75 -19.65
N THR A 46 15.62 2.95 -20.22
CA THR A 46 15.58 3.14 -21.69
C THR A 46 16.92 2.87 -22.37
N ALA A 47 18.03 2.99 -21.63
CA ALA A 47 19.37 2.62 -22.11
C ALA A 47 19.67 1.11 -22.00
N GLY A 48 18.68 0.28 -21.65
CA GLY A 48 18.85 -1.18 -21.52
C GLY A 48 19.59 -1.64 -20.26
N ARG A 49 19.83 -0.74 -19.29
CA ARG A 49 20.47 -1.08 -18.00
C ARG A 49 19.41 -1.57 -17.01
N TRP A 50 18.92 -2.79 -17.23
CA TRP A 50 17.80 -3.37 -16.49
C TRP A 50 18.02 -3.48 -14.98
N HIS A 51 19.26 -3.66 -14.49
CA HIS A 51 19.55 -3.66 -13.05
C HIS A 51 19.18 -2.32 -12.37
N GLY A 52 19.40 -1.19 -13.04
CA GLY A 52 18.95 0.11 -12.53
C GLY A 52 17.42 0.25 -12.49
N CYS A 53 16.70 -0.59 -13.23
CA CYS A 53 15.26 -0.58 -13.35
C CYS A 53 14.55 -1.47 -12.32
N PHE A 54 15.14 -2.62 -11.99
CA PHE A 54 14.53 -3.60 -11.10
C PHE A 54 15.18 -3.69 -9.71
N ASP A 55 16.43 -3.27 -9.57
CA ASP A 55 17.20 -3.47 -8.33
C ASP A 55 17.39 -2.16 -7.55
N THR A 56 16.56 -1.15 -7.81
CA THR A 56 16.62 0.16 -7.13
C THR A 56 15.23 0.65 -6.73
N PHE A 57 15.16 1.37 -5.61
CA PHE A 57 13.92 2.03 -5.16
C PHE A 57 13.28 2.88 -6.26
N ASN A 58 14.10 3.65 -6.99
CA ASN A 58 13.60 4.52 -8.06
C ASN A 58 13.01 3.74 -9.23
N GLY A 59 13.68 2.63 -9.58
CA GLY A 59 13.21 1.69 -10.60
C GLY A 59 11.88 1.04 -10.20
N THR A 60 11.77 0.56 -8.95
CA THR A 60 10.52 0.01 -8.42
C THR A 60 9.38 1.02 -8.46
N VAL A 61 9.62 2.28 -8.07
CA VAL A 61 8.62 3.35 -8.16
C VAL A 61 8.20 3.59 -9.61
N LEU A 62 9.16 3.68 -10.54
CA LEU A 62 8.88 3.84 -11.97
C LEU A 62 8.01 2.70 -12.52
N VAL A 63 8.40 1.44 -12.26
CA VAL A 63 7.67 0.25 -12.74
C VAL A 63 6.27 0.22 -12.14
N THR A 64 6.13 0.54 -10.86
CA THR A 64 4.82 0.59 -10.18
C THR A 64 3.89 1.60 -10.85
N VAL A 65 4.38 2.82 -11.10
CA VAL A 65 3.61 3.88 -11.77
C VAL A 65 3.26 3.48 -13.20
N ALA A 66 4.22 2.94 -13.95
CA ALA A 66 4.00 2.46 -15.31
C ALA A 66 3.00 1.30 -15.38
N ALA A 67 2.88 0.49 -14.32
CA ALA A 67 1.93 -0.62 -14.21
C ALA A 67 0.51 -0.18 -13.81
N LEU A 68 0.29 1.07 -13.42
CA LEU A 68 -1.04 1.55 -12.99
C LEU A 68 -2.14 1.34 -14.06
N PRO A 69 -1.92 1.65 -15.36
CA PRO A 69 -2.92 1.40 -16.39
C PRO A 69 -3.22 -0.10 -16.54
N LEU A 70 -2.21 -0.96 -16.39
CA LEU A 70 -2.38 -2.42 -16.47
C LEU A 70 -3.21 -2.93 -15.29
N ALA A 71 -2.99 -2.41 -14.08
CA ALA A 71 -3.83 -2.71 -12.92
C ALA A 71 -5.29 -2.29 -13.16
N GLY A 72 -5.52 -1.11 -13.73
CA GLY A 72 -6.85 -0.63 -14.11
C GLY A 72 -7.54 -1.55 -15.13
N LEU A 73 -6.81 -1.95 -16.18
CA LEU A 73 -7.31 -2.89 -17.19
C LEU A 73 -7.61 -4.27 -16.60
N ALA A 74 -6.75 -4.78 -15.71
CA ALA A 74 -6.99 -6.05 -15.02
C ALA A 74 -8.25 -6.00 -14.15
N ALA A 75 -8.44 -4.91 -13.40
CA ALA A 75 -9.64 -4.72 -12.59
C ALA A 75 -10.90 -4.66 -13.45
N TRP A 76 -10.86 -3.95 -14.59
CA TRP A 76 -11.96 -3.86 -15.54
C TRP A 76 -12.26 -5.21 -16.19
N ALA A 77 -11.24 -5.94 -16.64
CA ALA A 77 -11.40 -7.26 -17.25
C ALA A 77 -12.01 -8.25 -16.27
N LEU A 78 -11.50 -8.33 -15.04
CA LEU A 78 -12.05 -9.17 -13.98
C LEU A 78 -13.49 -8.80 -13.62
N ALA A 79 -13.79 -7.51 -13.54
CA ALA A 79 -15.15 -7.04 -13.26
C ALA A 79 -16.10 -7.41 -14.41
N SER A 80 -15.65 -7.28 -15.66
CA SER A 80 -16.43 -7.62 -16.85
C SER A 80 -16.73 -9.12 -16.92
N LEU A 81 -15.71 -9.96 -16.71
CA LEU A 81 -15.86 -11.43 -16.68
C LEU A 81 -16.81 -11.89 -15.57
N ARG A 82 -16.72 -11.28 -14.38
CA ARG A 82 -17.62 -11.59 -13.26
C ARG A 82 -19.05 -11.16 -13.51
N SER A 83 -19.23 -9.99 -14.12
CA SER A 83 -20.56 -9.48 -14.46
C SER A 83 -21.22 -10.37 -15.52
N ALA A 84 -20.47 -10.82 -16.52
CA ALA A 84 -20.92 -11.79 -17.52
C ALA A 84 -21.31 -13.14 -16.90
N SER A 85 -20.69 -13.51 -15.77
CA SER A 85 -20.98 -14.75 -15.03
C SER A 85 -22.04 -14.57 -13.93
N GLY A 86 -22.70 -13.41 -13.84
CA GLY A 86 -23.74 -13.14 -12.83
C GLY A 86 -23.24 -12.91 -11.40
N VAL A 87 -21.93 -12.75 -11.18
CA VAL A 87 -21.35 -12.55 -9.84
C VAL A 87 -21.52 -11.10 -9.40
N THR A 88 -22.15 -10.88 -8.24
CA THR A 88 -22.35 -9.54 -7.68
C THR A 88 -21.80 -9.44 -6.23
N PRO A 89 -21.16 -8.31 -5.84
CA PRO A 89 -20.78 -7.16 -6.68
C PRO A 89 -19.43 -7.38 -7.38
N SER A 90 -19.45 -7.49 -8.71
CA SER A 90 -18.30 -7.78 -9.58
C SER A 90 -17.17 -6.76 -9.46
N TRP A 91 -17.49 -5.47 -9.53
CA TRP A 91 -16.52 -4.38 -9.47
C TRP A 91 -15.81 -4.28 -8.12
N ARG A 92 -16.58 -4.29 -7.02
CA ARG A 92 -16.01 -4.19 -5.66
C ARG A 92 -15.04 -5.33 -5.38
N MET A 93 -15.38 -6.56 -5.80
CA MET A 93 -14.50 -7.71 -5.63
C MET A 93 -13.22 -7.57 -6.46
N SER A 94 -13.34 -7.16 -7.72
CA SER A 94 -12.20 -7.04 -8.63
C SER A 94 -11.25 -5.92 -8.22
N LEU A 95 -11.78 -4.75 -7.84
CA LEU A 95 -10.98 -3.64 -7.32
C LEU A 95 -10.27 -4.01 -6.02
N ALA A 96 -10.94 -4.74 -5.11
CA ALA A 96 -10.30 -5.16 -3.88
C ALA A 96 -9.16 -6.17 -4.13
N GLU A 97 -9.35 -7.15 -5.01
CA GLU A 97 -8.30 -8.12 -5.35
C GLU A 97 -7.09 -7.45 -6.02
N VAL A 98 -7.34 -6.67 -7.08
CA VAL A 98 -6.25 -5.97 -7.78
C VAL A 98 -5.58 -4.96 -6.87
N GLY A 99 -6.35 -4.24 -6.06
CA GLY A 99 -5.81 -3.27 -5.11
C GLY A 99 -4.97 -3.91 -4.01
N ILE A 100 -5.29 -5.12 -3.55
CA ILE A 100 -4.43 -5.87 -2.61
C ILE A 100 -3.08 -6.15 -3.26
N VAL A 101 -3.09 -6.69 -4.49
CA VAL A 101 -1.85 -7.04 -5.20
C VAL A 101 -1.04 -5.79 -5.53
N TYR A 102 -1.63 -4.86 -6.27
CA TYR A 102 -0.96 -3.65 -6.74
C TYR A 102 -0.56 -2.72 -5.59
N GLY A 103 -1.34 -2.68 -4.51
CA GLY A 103 -1.06 -1.84 -3.35
C GLY A 103 -0.04 -2.43 -2.36
N THR A 104 0.30 -3.71 -2.44
CA THR A 104 1.22 -4.37 -1.49
C THR A 104 2.49 -4.89 -2.15
N VAL A 105 2.41 -5.50 -3.34
CA VAL A 105 3.58 -6.10 -4.00
C VAL A 105 4.72 -5.10 -4.23
N PRO A 106 4.48 -3.86 -4.70
CA PRO A 106 5.55 -2.88 -4.85
C PRO A 106 6.31 -2.57 -3.55
N TRP A 107 5.61 -2.51 -2.42
CA TRP A 107 6.24 -2.25 -1.13
C TRP A 107 7.06 -3.43 -0.65
N VAL A 108 6.51 -4.66 -0.76
CA VAL A 108 7.25 -5.88 -0.45
C VAL A 108 8.49 -6.02 -1.33
N TRP A 109 8.38 -5.67 -2.61
CA TRP A 109 9.53 -5.63 -3.50
C TRP A 109 10.58 -4.63 -3.02
N MET A 110 10.21 -3.39 -2.69
CA MET A 110 11.15 -2.38 -2.20
C MET A 110 11.91 -2.83 -0.95
N ILE A 111 11.24 -3.47 0.02
CA ILE A 111 11.90 -3.92 1.26
C ILE A 111 12.71 -5.21 1.06
N LEU A 112 12.47 -5.95 -0.02
CA LEU A 112 13.30 -7.10 -0.44
C LEU A 112 14.45 -6.69 -1.38
N LEU A 113 14.63 -5.39 -1.66
CA LEU A 113 15.86 -4.94 -2.28
C LEU A 113 17.02 -4.98 -1.26
N PRO A 114 18.25 -5.33 -1.69
CA PRO A 114 19.41 -5.28 -0.83
C PRO A 114 19.56 -3.91 -0.15
N GLY A 115 19.90 -3.93 1.14
CA GLY A 115 20.22 -2.74 1.91
C GLY A 115 21.69 -2.35 1.80
N ASP A 116 22.11 -1.51 2.72
CA ASP A 116 23.45 -0.94 2.84
C ASP A 116 24.20 -1.43 4.10
N GLU A 117 23.64 -2.40 4.82
CA GLU A 117 24.30 -3.00 5.98
C GLU A 117 25.48 -3.86 5.57
N SER A 118 26.45 -4.02 6.46
CA SER A 118 27.61 -4.90 6.25
C SER A 118 27.31 -6.38 6.56
N GLY A 119 26.22 -6.89 5.98
CA GLY A 119 25.65 -8.21 6.26
C GLY A 119 24.24 -8.14 6.85
N ALA A 120 23.53 -9.28 6.82
CA ALA A 120 22.23 -9.38 7.48
C ALA A 120 22.38 -9.39 9.02
N VAL A 121 21.73 -8.43 9.67
CA VAL A 121 21.72 -8.26 11.13
C VAL A 121 20.34 -8.67 11.66
N LEU A 122 20.28 -9.28 12.85
CA LEU A 122 19.03 -9.65 13.49
C LEU A 122 18.80 -8.82 14.76
N SER A 123 17.67 -8.12 14.84
CA SER A 123 17.25 -7.31 15.97
C SER A 123 15.95 -7.84 16.58
N LEU A 124 16.08 -8.52 17.73
CA LEU A 124 14.94 -9.17 18.41
C LEU A 124 14.40 -8.38 19.61
N VAL A 125 15.06 -7.27 19.97
CA VAL A 125 14.66 -6.45 21.12
C VAL A 125 13.61 -5.45 20.63
N PRO A 126 12.34 -5.58 21.07
CA PRO A 126 11.29 -4.68 20.61
C PRO A 126 11.55 -3.25 21.10
N LEU A 127 11.11 -2.29 20.29
CA LEU A 127 11.21 -0.84 20.44
C LEU A 127 12.64 -0.29 20.41
N ARG A 128 13.65 -1.12 20.15
CA ARG A 128 15.04 -0.67 20.14
C ARG A 128 15.35 0.14 18.89
N ASP A 129 15.03 -0.41 17.73
CA ASP A 129 15.35 0.21 16.45
C ASP A 129 14.40 1.39 16.21
N LEU A 130 13.14 1.24 16.66
CA LEU A 130 12.12 2.29 16.57
C LEU A 130 12.56 3.63 17.20
N LEU A 131 13.36 3.61 18.27
CA LEU A 131 13.83 4.83 18.95
C LEU A 131 14.86 5.63 18.15
N THR A 132 15.54 4.97 17.22
CA THR A 132 16.58 5.57 16.37
C THR A 132 16.15 5.65 14.91
N MET A 133 15.01 5.05 14.57
CA MET A 133 14.46 4.98 13.22
C MET A 133 14.06 6.38 12.73
N ASP A 134 14.39 6.66 11.47
CA ASP A 134 13.97 7.91 10.86
C ASP A 134 12.47 7.88 10.50
N THR A 135 11.88 9.06 10.33
CA THR A 135 10.45 9.19 10.00
C THR A 135 10.08 8.47 8.69
N VAL A 136 10.99 8.41 7.72
CA VAL A 136 10.72 7.80 6.41
C VAL A 136 10.61 6.29 6.54
N GLN A 137 11.47 5.66 7.33
CA GLN A 137 11.42 4.23 7.65
C GLN A 137 10.15 3.89 8.44
N ILE A 138 9.79 4.70 9.46
CA ILE A 138 8.55 4.49 10.22
C ILE A 138 7.34 4.52 9.28
N VAL A 139 7.23 5.57 8.45
CA VAL A 139 6.13 5.72 7.49
C VAL A 139 6.16 4.61 6.44
N GLY A 140 7.34 4.26 5.92
CA GLY A 140 7.52 3.22 4.92
C GLY A 140 6.99 1.87 5.40
N ASN A 141 7.40 1.45 6.60
CA ASN A 141 6.93 0.21 7.22
C ASN A 141 5.41 0.23 7.48
N LEU A 142 4.86 1.34 8.01
CA LEU A 142 3.41 1.46 8.19
C LEU A 142 2.62 1.29 6.86
N LEU A 143 3.23 1.56 5.71
CA LEU A 143 2.57 1.47 4.41
C LEU A 143 2.66 0.08 3.76
N VAL A 144 3.64 -0.77 4.12
CA VAL A 144 3.93 -2.05 3.44
C VAL A 144 2.67 -2.92 3.29
N PHE A 145 1.94 -3.15 4.38
CA PHE A 145 0.72 -3.95 4.38
C PHE A 145 -0.55 -3.12 4.55
N ALA A 146 -0.49 -1.80 4.38
CA ALA A 146 -1.67 -0.94 4.51
C ALA A 146 -2.77 -1.29 3.49
N ALA A 147 -2.40 -1.50 2.22
CA ALA A 147 -3.37 -1.88 1.18
C ALA A 147 -4.02 -3.25 1.46
N LEU A 148 -3.21 -4.23 1.89
CA LEU A 148 -3.67 -5.54 2.35
C LEU A 148 -4.67 -5.38 3.51
N GLY A 149 -4.29 -4.66 4.56
CA GLY A 149 -5.15 -4.43 5.72
C GLY A 149 -6.45 -3.71 5.39
N PHE A 150 -6.41 -2.75 4.48
CA PHE A 150 -7.58 -2.02 4.02
C PHE A 150 -8.54 -2.90 3.21
N LEU A 151 -8.03 -3.64 2.23
CA LEU A 151 -8.85 -4.28 1.19
C LEU A 151 -9.20 -5.75 1.45
N VAL A 152 -8.37 -6.49 2.20
CA VAL A 152 -8.69 -7.87 2.60
C VAL A 152 -10.05 -8.01 3.30
N PRO A 153 -10.40 -7.20 4.31
CA PRO A 153 -11.70 -7.34 5.00
C PRO A 153 -12.88 -6.86 4.14
N VAL A 154 -12.63 -6.04 3.11
CA VAL A 154 -13.61 -5.70 2.07
C VAL A 154 -13.82 -6.88 1.11
N ARG A 155 -12.77 -7.65 0.84
CA ARG A 155 -12.82 -8.79 -0.07
C ARG A 155 -13.25 -10.10 0.59
N PHE A 156 -12.92 -10.36 1.84
CA PHE A 156 -13.12 -11.67 2.47
C PHE A 156 -13.82 -11.51 3.81
N ALA A 157 -15.10 -11.89 3.89
CA ALA A 157 -15.89 -11.82 5.13
C ALA A 157 -15.25 -12.62 6.27
N ALA A 158 -14.63 -13.77 5.95
CA ALA A 158 -13.90 -14.58 6.92
C ALA A 158 -12.72 -13.83 7.58
N LEU A 159 -12.17 -12.80 6.95
CA LEU A 159 -11.07 -12.00 7.47
C LEU A 159 -11.51 -10.59 7.93
N ALA A 160 -12.82 -10.30 7.94
CA ALA A 160 -13.38 -9.02 8.34
C ALA A 160 -13.37 -8.79 9.86
N SER A 161 -12.18 -8.87 10.47
CA SER A 161 -11.94 -8.56 11.88
C SER A 161 -10.52 -8.05 12.07
N VAL A 162 -10.34 -7.01 12.90
CA VAL A 162 -9.01 -6.44 13.16
C VAL A 162 -8.01 -7.50 13.62
N PRO A 163 -8.31 -8.40 14.59
CA PRO A 163 -7.34 -9.39 15.04
C PRO A 163 -6.88 -10.34 13.93
N ARG A 164 -7.79 -10.76 13.03
CA ARG A 164 -7.41 -11.61 11.88
C ARG A 164 -6.53 -10.86 10.89
N ILE A 165 -6.80 -9.58 10.64
CA ILE A 165 -5.92 -8.77 9.78
C ILE A 165 -4.54 -8.59 10.42
N LEU A 166 -4.48 -8.30 11.72
CA LEU A 166 -3.20 -8.21 12.44
C LEU A 166 -2.43 -9.53 12.36
N ALA A 167 -3.09 -10.67 12.54
CA ALA A 167 -2.45 -11.98 12.44
C ALA A 167 -1.90 -12.27 11.04
N VAL A 168 -2.67 -11.95 9.99
CA VAL A 168 -2.21 -12.10 8.59
C VAL A 168 -1.02 -11.18 8.32
N ALA A 169 -1.10 -9.90 8.69
CA ALA A 169 -0.03 -8.93 8.46
C ALA A 169 1.24 -9.29 9.24
N ALA A 170 1.13 -9.70 10.50
CA ALA A 170 2.25 -10.17 11.31
C ALA A 170 2.92 -11.40 10.68
N THR A 171 2.12 -12.37 10.24
CA THR A 171 2.65 -13.58 9.57
C THR A 171 3.38 -13.22 8.28
N CYS A 172 2.78 -12.38 7.43
CA CYS A 172 3.43 -11.91 6.21
C CYS A 172 4.72 -11.13 6.52
N SER A 173 4.72 -10.28 7.54
CA SER A 173 5.91 -9.52 7.91
C SER A 173 7.03 -10.42 8.40
N VAL A 174 6.73 -11.39 9.29
CA VAL A 174 7.73 -12.35 9.75
C VAL A 174 8.33 -13.14 8.60
N VAL A 175 7.54 -13.50 7.59
CA VAL A 175 8.05 -14.16 6.38
C VAL A 175 9.00 -13.25 5.60
N VAL A 176 8.67 -11.97 5.43
CA VAL A 176 9.53 -11.00 4.73
C VAL A 176 10.84 -10.79 5.48
N GLU A 177 10.76 -10.55 6.79
CA GLU A 177 11.92 -10.39 7.67
C GLU A 177 12.84 -11.63 7.64
N SER A 178 12.23 -12.81 7.72
CA SER A 178 12.96 -14.07 7.60
C SER A 178 13.64 -14.21 6.23
N ALA A 179 12.97 -13.78 5.15
CA ALA A 179 13.55 -13.78 3.82
C ALA A 179 14.72 -12.81 3.71
N GLN A 180 14.62 -11.59 4.27
CA GLN A 180 15.73 -10.64 4.30
C GLN A 180 16.95 -11.21 5.01
N TYR A 181 16.74 -11.87 6.15
CA TYR A 181 17.81 -12.51 6.91
C TYR A 181 18.44 -13.70 6.16
N VAL A 182 17.61 -14.65 5.70
CA VAL A 182 18.07 -15.90 5.06
C VAL A 182 18.72 -15.65 3.71
N LEU A 183 18.18 -14.72 2.91
CA LEU A 183 18.72 -14.33 1.62
C LEU A 183 19.91 -13.37 1.73
N ARG A 184 20.28 -12.97 2.96
CA ARG A 184 21.38 -12.04 3.25
C ARG A 184 21.27 -10.76 2.45
N LEU A 185 20.10 -10.12 2.51
CA LEU A 185 19.84 -8.90 1.78
C LEU A 185 20.53 -7.67 2.36
N ASP A 186 21.55 -7.83 3.22
CA ASP A 186 22.28 -6.70 3.80
C ASP A 186 21.35 -5.65 4.43
N ARG A 187 20.33 -6.15 5.15
CA ARG A 187 19.38 -5.37 5.93
C ARG A 187 19.39 -5.82 7.38
N VAL A 188 18.90 -4.94 8.25
CA VAL A 188 18.48 -5.33 9.60
C VAL A 188 17.12 -6.03 9.47
N SER A 189 17.04 -7.28 9.94
CA SER A 189 15.78 -7.95 10.16
C SER A 189 15.32 -7.69 11.59
N SER A 190 14.18 -7.02 11.76
CA SER A 190 13.78 -6.42 13.05
C SER A 190 12.36 -6.79 13.47
N VAL A 191 12.19 -7.02 14.78
CA VAL A 191 10.86 -7.10 15.40
C VAL A 191 10.10 -5.77 15.27
N ASP A 192 10.80 -4.63 15.22
CA ASP A 192 10.15 -3.33 15.09
C ASP A 192 9.52 -3.12 13.71
N ASP A 193 10.15 -3.65 12.65
CA ASP A 193 9.57 -3.66 11.30
C ASP A 193 8.31 -4.52 11.26
N VAL A 194 8.31 -5.70 11.91
CA VAL A 194 7.09 -6.52 12.08
C VAL A 194 5.98 -5.76 12.79
N LEU A 195 6.30 -5.06 13.88
CA LEU A 195 5.33 -4.29 14.64
C LEU A 195 4.74 -3.15 13.80
N LEU A 196 5.57 -2.40 13.09
CA LEU A 196 5.14 -1.28 12.24
C LEU A 196 4.29 -1.76 11.06
N ASN A 197 4.75 -2.76 10.32
CA ASN A 197 4.02 -3.35 9.20
C ASN A 197 2.64 -3.87 9.64
N THR A 198 2.58 -4.52 10.80
CA THR A 198 1.34 -5.04 11.40
C THR A 198 0.41 -3.92 11.86
N ALA A 199 0.95 -2.90 12.54
CA ALA A 199 0.18 -1.74 12.99
C ALA A 199 -0.41 -0.98 11.82
N GLY A 200 0.37 -0.76 10.76
CA GLY A 200 -0.07 -0.13 9.52
C GLY A 200 -1.27 -0.84 8.88
N ALA A 201 -1.20 -2.18 8.77
CA ALA A 201 -2.32 -2.98 8.30
C ALA A 201 -3.56 -2.86 9.19
N GLY A 202 -3.38 -2.85 10.52
CA GLY A 202 -4.47 -2.68 11.49
C GLY A 202 -5.17 -1.32 11.37
N LEU A 203 -4.40 -0.24 11.28
CA LEU A 203 -4.91 1.12 11.09
C LEU A 203 -5.67 1.24 9.77
N ALA A 204 -5.13 0.67 8.70
CA ALA A 204 -5.79 0.67 7.39
C ALA A 204 -7.09 -0.17 7.40
N ALA A 205 -7.12 -1.28 8.12
CA ALA A 205 -8.33 -2.08 8.31
C ALA A 205 -9.42 -1.32 9.06
N LEU A 206 -9.04 -0.58 10.11
CA LEU A 206 -9.97 0.30 10.85
C LEU A 206 -10.52 1.41 9.94
N ALA A 207 -9.68 2.02 9.11
CA ALA A 207 -10.10 3.02 8.14
C ALA A 207 -11.10 2.45 7.12
N SER A 208 -11.02 1.15 6.81
CA SER A 208 -11.92 0.50 5.86
C SER A 208 -13.18 -0.13 6.49
N ARG A 209 -13.35 -0.05 7.82
CA ARG A 209 -14.36 -0.81 8.58
C ARG A 209 -15.79 -0.71 8.06
N ARG A 210 -16.18 0.48 7.57
CA ARG A 210 -17.53 0.72 7.01
C ARG A 210 -17.81 -0.04 5.70
N TRP A 211 -16.79 -0.53 5.02
CA TRP A 211 -16.89 -1.25 3.74
C TRP A 211 -16.62 -2.76 3.88
N TRP A 212 -16.41 -3.25 5.10
CA TRP A 212 -16.15 -4.66 5.33
C TRP A 212 -17.31 -5.52 4.86
N ARG A 213 -16.98 -6.71 4.36
CA ARG A 213 -18.00 -7.68 4.01
C ARG A 213 -18.55 -8.34 5.27
N THR A 214 -19.86 -8.24 5.47
CA THR A 214 -20.58 -9.05 6.44
C THR A 214 -20.63 -10.49 5.95
N ALA A 215 -20.44 -11.45 6.85
CA ALA A 215 -20.84 -12.82 6.57
C ALA A 215 -22.38 -12.84 6.42
N ALA A 216 -22.88 -13.48 5.36
CA ALA A 216 -24.30 -13.72 5.17
C ALA A 216 -24.76 -14.84 6.13
#